data_AF-A0AA96ZGN3-F1
#
_entry.id   AF-A0AA96ZGN3-F1
#
_cell.length_a   1.000
_cell.length_b   1.000
_cell.length_c   1.000
_cell.angle_alpha   90.00
_cell.angle_beta   90.00
_cell.angle_gamma   90.00
#
_symmetry.space_group_name_H-M   'P 1'
#
loop_
_entity.id
_entity.type
_entity.pdbx_description
1 polymer ?
#
loop_
_entity_poly.entity_id
_entity_poly.type
_entity_poly.pdbx_seq_one_letter_code
_entity_poly.pdbx_strand_id
1 'polypeptide(L)'
;MATYRCVKSGLPVAAEQISVMAEGGWCFITGSRESAVAVASALGGRLDEADPRGSSPASMVRTGAHSLSITMHGAESISFRMVHRGVRGSGKVRADHRNCHRPAALEVKQCGRGTGLAEQRSAARSGHGAKPEIKIAFRLTEAPSLGVFEFATSSWTLAGMLEPVLRAFSGGRASLRCELRIESRGFETSDGVQVTYHEPVLVLG
;
A
#
# COMPACT_ATOMS: atom_id res chain seq x y z
N MET A 1 -4.30 28.23 -12.21
CA MET A 1 -3.01 27.54 -12.05
C MET A 1 -2.94 27.04 -10.60
N ALA A 2 -3.35 25.79 -10.35
CA ALA A 2 -3.60 25.31 -8.99
C ALA A 2 -2.44 24.42 -8.50
N THR A 3 -1.63 25.00 -7.62
CA THR A 3 -0.61 24.34 -6.80
C THR A 3 -1.29 23.49 -5.72
N TYR A 4 -1.03 22.18 -5.72
CA TYR A 4 -1.53 21.27 -4.69
C TYR A 4 -0.50 21.17 -3.56
N ARG A 5 -0.80 21.79 -2.41
CA ARG A 5 -0.13 21.54 -1.13
C ARG A 5 -0.55 20.18 -0.59
N CYS A 6 0.41 19.30 -0.37
CA CYS A 6 0.23 18.05 0.35
C CYS A 6 -0.05 18.35 1.84
N VAL A 7 -1.24 17.97 2.33
CA VAL A 7 -1.58 18.05 3.75
C VAL A 7 -1.07 16.79 4.43
N LYS A 8 -0.08 16.95 5.30
CA LYS A 8 0.50 15.90 6.15
C LYS A 8 -0.59 15.32 7.07
N SER A 9 -1.00 14.07 6.85
CA SER A 9 -1.72 13.27 7.85
C SER A 9 -0.70 12.62 8.78
N GLY A 10 -0.84 12.83 10.08
CA GLY A 10 0.10 12.44 11.14
C GLY A 10 0.39 10.94 11.23
N LEU A 11 1.51 10.55 10.61
CA LEU A 11 2.27 9.34 10.90
C LEU A 11 3.63 9.76 11.46
N PRO A 12 4.30 8.95 12.28
CA PRO A 12 5.58 9.31 12.87
C PRO A 12 6.63 9.59 11.80
N VAL A 13 7.59 10.41 12.21
CA VAL A 13 8.66 11.03 11.41
C VAL A 13 9.37 10.01 10.51
N ALA A 14 9.31 10.26 9.20
CA ALA A 14 10.07 9.61 8.12
C ALA A 14 9.88 8.09 7.92
N ALA A 15 8.64 7.63 7.67
CA ALA A 15 8.47 6.34 6.99
C ALA A 15 8.95 6.46 5.54
N GLU A 16 9.90 5.63 5.14
CA GLU A 16 10.35 5.53 3.75
C GLU A 16 9.22 4.92 2.91
N GLN A 17 8.96 5.46 1.72
CA GLN A 17 7.84 5.02 0.91
C GLN A 17 8.28 3.92 -0.05
N ILE A 18 7.39 2.98 -0.32
CA ILE A 18 7.61 1.95 -1.34
C ILE A 18 6.42 1.88 -2.30
N SER A 19 6.71 1.58 -3.56
CA SER A 19 5.71 1.39 -4.62
C SER A 19 6.08 0.24 -5.56
N VAL A 20 5.08 -0.33 -6.22
CA VAL A 20 5.26 -1.32 -7.30
C VAL A 20 5.59 -0.59 -8.60
N MET A 21 6.59 -1.07 -9.35
CA MET A 21 6.98 -0.51 -10.65
C MET A 21 6.10 -1.05 -11.79
N ALA A 22 6.00 -0.31 -12.89
CA ALA A 22 5.14 -0.65 -14.02
C ALA A 22 5.63 -1.90 -14.76
N GLU A 23 6.95 -2.12 -14.80
CA GLU A 23 7.64 -3.29 -15.33
C GLU A 23 7.68 -4.48 -14.36
N GLY A 24 7.10 -4.31 -13.16
CA GLY A 24 7.26 -5.23 -12.04
C GLY A 24 8.51 -4.93 -11.20
N GLY A 25 8.52 -5.40 -9.96
CA GLY A 25 9.56 -5.06 -8.99
C GLY A 25 9.21 -3.87 -8.10
N TRP A 26 10.10 -3.56 -7.16
CA TRP A 26 9.85 -2.56 -6.11
C TRP A 26 10.68 -1.29 -6.33
N CYS A 27 10.08 -0.15 -6.03
CA CYS A 27 10.78 1.13 -5.92
C CYS A 27 10.66 1.67 -4.50
N PHE A 28 11.80 1.89 -3.85
CA PHE A 28 11.91 2.52 -2.54
C PHE A 28 12.26 4.00 -2.71
N ILE A 29 11.60 4.85 -1.95
CA ILE A 29 11.76 6.30 -1.97
C ILE A 29 12.14 6.73 -0.55
N THR A 30 13.34 7.27 -0.41
CA THR A 30 13.89 7.70 0.88
C THR A 30 14.47 9.10 0.78
N GLY A 31 14.38 9.87 1.88
CA GLY A 31 15.06 11.16 1.99
C GLY A 31 16.55 11.04 2.29
N SER A 32 17.06 9.84 2.58
CA SER A 32 18.46 9.59 2.96
C SER A 32 19.18 8.77 1.89
N ARG A 33 20.30 9.29 1.38
CA ARG A 33 21.18 8.54 0.48
C ARG A 33 21.76 7.30 1.17
N GLU A 34 22.05 7.37 2.46
CA GLU A 34 22.58 6.23 3.23
C GLU A 34 21.56 5.09 3.27
N SER A 35 20.29 5.40 3.54
CA SER A 35 19.21 4.40 3.47
C SER A 35 19.07 3.82 2.07
N ALA A 36 19.15 4.66 1.02
CA ALA A 36 19.06 4.20 -0.36
C ALA A 36 20.19 3.21 -0.71
N VAL A 37 21.43 3.52 -0.31
CA VAL A 37 22.58 2.62 -0.50
C VAL A 37 22.39 1.31 0.26
N ALA A 38 21.87 1.39 1.49
CA ALA A 38 21.69 0.21 2.32
C ALA A 38 20.54 -0.68 1.82
N VAL A 39 19.44 -0.11 1.33
CA VAL A 39 18.35 -0.83 0.64
C VAL A 39 18.86 -1.49 -0.64
N ALA A 40 19.61 -0.77 -1.47
CA ALA A 40 20.18 -1.31 -2.70
C ALA A 40 21.15 -2.47 -2.43
N SER A 41 21.95 -2.36 -1.37
CA SER A 41 22.88 -3.42 -0.93
C SER A 41 22.13 -4.64 -0.40
N ALA A 42 21.04 -4.44 0.35
CA ALA A 42 20.29 -5.54 0.97
C ALA A 42 19.41 -6.32 -0.02
N LEU A 43 18.78 -5.63 -0.97
CA LEU A 43 17.78 -6.23 -1.87
C LEU A 43 18.26 -6.43 -3.30
N GLY A 44 19.45 -5.92 -3.64
CA GLY A 44 19.91 -5.83 -5.02
C GLY A 44 19.09 -4.79 -5.79
N GLY A 45 19.71 -3.67 -6.15
CA GLY A 45 19.00 -2.62 -6.87
C GLY A 45 19.89 -1.54 -7.42
N ARG A 46 19.33 -0.71 -8.30
CA ARG A 46 19.97 0.47 -8.84
C ARG A 46 19.47 1.69 -8.09
N LEU A 47 20.39 2.50 -7.58
CA LEU A 47 20.07 3.85 -7.11
C LEU A 47 19.84 4.72 -8.34
N ASP A 48 18.66 5.33 -8.41
CA ASP A 48 18.44 6.48 -9.29
C ASP A 48 18.69 7.75 -8.45
N GLU A 49 19.53 8.63 -8.96
CA GLU A 49 19.79 9.91 -8.30
C GLU A 49 18.54 10.81 -8.39
N ALA A 50 18.26 11.51 -7.28
CA ALA A 50 17.16 12.46 -7.22
C ALA A 50 17.29 13.51 -8.35
N ASP A 51 16.19 13.86 -9.01
CA ASP A 51 16.19 14.95 -9.99
C ASP A 51 16.74 16.23 -9.33
N PRO A 52 17.88 16.78 -9.79
CA PRO A 52 18.47 17.98 -9.20
C PRO A 52 17.58 19.23 -9.32
N ARG A 53 16.50 19.18 -10.12
CA ARG A 53 15.49 20.26 -10.24
C ARG A 53 14.23 20.01 -9.41
N GLY A 54 14.11 18.84 -8.78
CA GLY A 54 12.97 18.48 -7.95
C GLY A 54 12.98 19.20 -6.61
N SER A 55 11.80 19.57 -6.11
CA SER A 55 11.63 20.27 -4.82
C SER A 55 12.01 19.43 -3.59
N SER A 56 12.48 18.19 -3.75
CA SER A 56 12.97 17.35 -2.65
C SER A 56 14.02 16.35 -3.14
N PRO A 57 15.17 16.20 -2.45
CA PRO A 57 16.27 15.31 -2.84
C PRO A 57 15.99 13.85 -2.44
N ALA A 58 14.80 13.33 -2.75
CA ALA A 58 14.45 11.95 -2.43
C ALA A 58 15.27 10.99 -3.32
N SER A 59 16.08 10.14 -2.70
CA SER A 59 16.79 9.06 -3.37
C SER A 59 15.84 7.92 -3.67
N MET A 60 15.93 7.35 -4.87
CA MET A 60 15.08 6.25 -5.32
C MET A 60 15.93 4.99 -5.53
N VAL A 61 15.45 3.85 -5.07
CA VAL A 61 16.09 2.55 -5.31
C VAL A 61 15.12 1.67 -6.06
N ARG A 62 15.50 1.23 -7.26
CA ARG A 62 14.72 0.24 -8.03
C ARG A 62 15.34 -1.13 -7.86
N THR A 63 14.53 -2.10 -7.46
CA THR A 63 14.96 -3.49 -7.29
C THR A 63 14.26 -4.36 -8.32
N GLY A 64 14.96 -5.40 -8.78
CA GLY A 64 14.37 -6.48 -9.58
C GLY A 64 13.67 -7.54 -8.73
N ALA A 65 13.65 -7.37 -7.40
CA ALA A 65 13.03 -8.31 -6.49
C ALA A 65 11.52 -8.33 -6.70
N HIS A 66 10.95 -9.52 -6.90
CA HIS A 66 9.49 -9.70 -7.01
C HIS A 66 8.82 -9.94 -5.65
N SER A 67 9.60 -10.20 -4.60
CA SER A 67 9.09 -10.38 -3.26
C SER A 67 10.00 -9.77 -2.21
N LEU A 68 9.40 -9.39 -1.09
CA LEU A 68 10.05 -8.84 0.08
C LEU A 68 9.62 -9.63 1.31
N SER A 69 10.60 -10.15 2.04
CA SER A 69 10.38 -10.65 3.40
C SER A 69 10.20 -9.47 4.33
N ILE A 70 9.00 -9.34 4.90
CA ILE A 70 8.63 -8.22 5.77
C ILE A 70 8.20 -8.69 7.15
N THR A 71 8.44 -7.83 8.14
CA THR A 71 7.96 -8.00 9.51
C THR A 71 7.03 -6.85 9.85
N MET A 72 5.83 -7.20 10.27
CA MET A 72 4.78 -6.28 10.69
C MET A 72 4.62 -6.36 12.21
N HIS A 73 4.55 -5.21 12.87
CA HIS A 73 4.42 -5.11 14.31
C HIS A 73 3.04 -4.54 14.66
N GLY A 74 2.26 -5.32 15.41
CA GLY A 74 0.91 -4.96 15.82
C GLY A 74 -0.11 -4.77 14.68
N ALA A 75 -1.39 -4.74 15.02
CA ALA A 75 -2.47 -4.54 14.04
C ALA A 75 -2.46 -3.12 13.45
N GLU A 76 -1.89 -2.14 14.16
CA GLU A 76 -1.74 -0.76 13.73
C GLU A 76 -0.79 -0.59 12.53
N SER A 77 0.02 -1.61 12.24
CA SER A 77 0.81 -1.68 11.01
C SER A 77 -0.05 -1.70 9.74
N ILE A 78 -1.35 -2.02 9.86
CA ILE A 78 -2.30 -2.04 8.74
C ILE A 78 -3.31 -0.93 8.93
N SER A 79 -3.41 -0.05 7.94
CA SER A 79 -4.56 0.84 7.78
C SER A 79 -5.35 0.41 6.55
N PHE A 80 -6.64 0.16 6.73
CA PHE A 80 -7.58 -0.15 5.65
C PHE A 80 -8.80 0.76 5.77
N ARG A 81 -9.13 1.47 4.69
CA ARG A 81 -10.35 2.27 4.60
C ARG A 81 -10.92 2.27 3.19
N MET A 82 -12.24 2.42 3.10
CA MET A 82 -12.93 2.60 1.83
C MET A 82 -13.13 4.10 1.56
N VAL A 83 -12.57 4.61 0.47
CA VAL A 83 -12.62 6.03 0.12
C VAL A 83 -13.31 6.23 -1.23
N HIS A 84 -14.39 7.01 -1.22
CA HIS A 84 -15.01 7.52 -2.44
C HIS A 84 -14.49 8.94 -2.70
N ARG A 85 -13.71 9.12 -3.77
CA ARG A 85 -13.38 10.46 -4.29
C ARG A 85 -14.28 10.68 -5.50
N GLY A 86 -15.37 11.42 -5.29
CA GLY A 86 -16.32 11.71 -6.36
C GLY A 86 -15.66 12.29 -7.61
N VAL A 87 -16.27 12.03 -8.77
CA VAL A 87 -15.86 12.61 -10.05
C VAL A 87 -15.98 14.13 -9.96
N ARG A 88 -14.98 14.88 -10.42
CA ARG A 88 -15.03 16.36 -10.47
C ARG A 88 -16.31 16.80 -11.19
N GLY A 89 -17.27 17.36 -10.46
CA GLY A 89 -18.49 17.94 -11.04
C GLY A 89 -19.73 17.86 -10.15
N SER A 90 -19.81 16.88 -9.24
CA SER A 90 -20.86 16.79 -8.23
C SER A 90 -20.23 16.81 -6.85
N GLY A 91 -20.87 17.53 -5.92
CA GLY A 91 -20.32 17.88 -4.60
C GLY A 91 -19.57 16.74 -3.93
N LYS A 92 -18.43 17.06 -3.31
CA LYS A 92 -17.61 16.13 -2.54
C LYS A 92 -18.46 15.48 -1.45
N VAL A 93 -19.13 14.36 -1.75
CA VAL A 93 -19.66 13.49 -0.71
C VAL A 93 -18.46 12.73 -0.19
N ARG A 94 -17.79 13.37 0.78
CA ARG A 94 -16.94 12.67 1.73
C ARG A 94 -17.90 11.74 2.46
N ALA A 95 -17.91 10.46 2.08
CA ALA A 95 -18.43 9.44 2.98
C ALA A 95 -17.46 9.42 4.16
N ASP A 96 -17.71 10.27 5.16
CA ASP A 96 -17.02 10.26 6.44
C ASP A 96 -17.41 8.97 7.15
N HIS A 97 -16.71 7.88 6.83
CA HIS A 97 -16.48 6.89 7.84
C HIS A 97 -15.45 7.48 8.80
N ARG A 98 -15.96 7.85 9.99
CA ARG A 98 -15.18 8.17 11.18
C ARG A 98 -13.92 7.34 11.21
N ASN A 99 -12.79 8.00 11.48
CA ASN A 99 -11.53 7.40 11.91
C ASN A 99 -11.74 6.02 12.55
N CYS A 100 -11.45 4.94 11.83
CA CYS A 100 -11.14 3.65 12.43
C CYS A 100 -9.72 3.74 13.01
N HIS A 101 -9.53 4.63 13.99
CA HIS A 101 -8.36 4.60 14.85
C HIS A 101 -8.73 3.80 16.10
N ARG A 102 -8.06 2.64 16.19
CA ARG A 102 -7.71 1.87 17.39
C ARG A 102 -8.69 0.82 17.95
N PRO A 103 -8.10 -0.20 18.62
CA PRO A 103 -8.69 -1.51 18.80
C PRO A 103 -9.39 -1.59 20.16
N ALA A 104 -10.57 -2.16 20.14
CA ALA A 104 -11.16 -2.80 21.29
C ALA A 104 -12.01 -3.93 20.73
N ALA A 105 -12.06 -5.02 21.46
CA ALA A 105 -12.83 -6.20 21.13
C ALA A 105 -14.22 -5.87 20.60
N LEU A 106 -14.73 -6.82 19.82
CA LEU A 106 -16.12 -6.98 19.40
C LEU A 106 -16.58 -6.17 18.18
N GLU A 107 -17.18 -6.98 17.30
CA GLU A 107 -18.20 -6.64 16.33
C GLU A 107 -17.78 -5.67 15.24
N VAL A 108 -17.55 -6.30 14.08
CA VAL A 108 -17.73 -5.72 12.76
C VAL A 108 -19.15 -5.13 12.68
N LYS A 109 -19.36 -3.95 13.25
CA LYS A 109 -20.52 -3.12 12.94
C LYS A 109 -20.26 -2.53 11.56
N GLN A 110 -20.73 -3.33 10.60
CA GLN A 110 -20.79 -3.12 9.17
C GLN A 110 -21.17 -1.68 8.82
N CYS A 111 -20.16 -0.91 8.44
CA CYS A 111 -20.33 0.33 7.72
C CYS A 111 -20.66 0.00 6.26
N GLY A 112 -21.95 -0.28 6.03
CA GLY A 112 -22.52 -0.74 4.76
C GLY A 112 -23.28 -2.04 4.97
N ARG A 113 -24.56 -1.95 5.36
CA ARG A 113 -25.49 -3.09 5.36
C ARG A 113 -25.43 -3.75 3.98
N GLY A 114 -24.96 -5.00 3.93
CA GLY A 114 -25.37 -5.98 2.92
C GLY A 114 -24.47 -6.25 1.72
N THR A 115 -23.38 -5.53 1.47
CA THR A 115 -22.63 -5.72 0.20
C THR A 115 -21.21 -6.24 0.42
N GLY A 116 -20.93 -7.47 0.00
CA GLY A 116 -19.59 -8.07 0.06
C GLY A 116 -18.55 -7.30 -0.78
N LEU A 117 -17.26 -7.61 -0.59
CA LEU A 117 -16.15 -6.92 -1.27
C LEU A 117 -16.27 -6.96 -2.81
N ALA A 118 -16.92 -7.99 -3.37
CA ALA A 118 -17.24 -8.10 -4.79
C ALA A 118 -18.23 -7.04 -5.28
N GLU A 119 -19.29 -6.76 -4.51
CA GLU A 119 -20.29 -5.75 -4.85
C GLU A 119 -19.70 -4.33 -4.72
N GLN A 120 -18.88 -4.11 -3.69
CA GLN A 120 -18.13 -2.86 -3.54
C GLN A 120 -17.17 -2.63 -4.72
N ARG A 121 -16.48 -3.68 -5.18
CA ARG A 121 -15.61 -3.62 -6.37
C ARG A 121 -16.41 -3.29 -7.62
N SER A 122 -17.61 -3.88 -7.78
CA SER A 122 -18.50 -3.60 -8.91
C SER A 122 -18.94 -2.13 -8.95
N ALA A 123 -19.41 -1.60 -7.81
CA ALA A 123 -19.79 -0.19 -7.70
C ALA A 123 -18.60 0.77 -7.95
N ALA A 124 -17.40 0.41 -7.49
CA ALA A 124 -16.21 1.21 -7.74
C ALA A 124 -15.79 1.20 -9.22
N ARG A 125 -15.97 0.06 -9.91
CA ARG A 125 -15.71 -0.05 -11.36
C ARG A 125 -16.69 0.78 -12.18
N SER A 126 -17.95 0.88 -11.75
CA SER A 126 -18.94 1.75 -12.41
C SER A 126 -18.75 3.25 -12.10
N GLY A 127 -17.70 3.63 -11.35
CA GLY A 127 -17.37 5.02 -11.05
C GLY A 127 -18.14 5.64 -9.89
N HIS A 128 -19.01 4.88 -9.23
CA HIS A 128 -19.90 5.37 -8.17
C HIS A 128 -19.56 4.83 -6.77
N GLY A 129 -18.57 3.94 -6.68
CA GLY A 129 -18.20 3.24 -5.44
C GLY A 129 -16.87 3.66 -4.86
N ALA A 130 -16.76 3.52 -3.53
CA ALA A 130 -15.51 3.70 -2.82
C ALA A 130 -14.46 2.67 -3.24
N LYS A 131 -13.20 3.09 -3.30
CA LYS A 131 -12.05 2.21 -3.55
C LYS A 131 -11.32 1.94 -2.23
N PRO A 132 -10.65 0.79 -2.09
CA PRO A 132 -9.81 0.56 -0.93
C PRO A 132 -8.65 1.54 -0.95
N GLU A 133 -8.28 2.01 0.23
CA GLU A 133 -7.03 2.70 0.49
C GLU A 133 -6.35 1.95 1.64
N ILE A 134 -5.23 1.33 1.29
CA ILE A 134 -4.50 0.40 2.15
C ILE A 134 -3.12 1.00 2.40
N LYS A 135 -2.71 1.02 3.66
CA LYS A 135 -1.33 1.32 4.06
C LYS A 135 -0.81 0.18 4.91
N ILE A 136 0.38 -0.30 4.59
CA ILE A 136 1.10 -1.32 5.35
C ILE A 136 2.42 -0.72 5.79
N ALA A 137 2.61 -0.61 7.10
CA ALA A 137 3.87 -0.24 7.72
C ALA A 137 4.64 -1.51 8.10
N PHE A 138 5.90 -1.65 7.69
CA PHE A 138 6.68 -2.86 7.94
C PHE A 138 8.18 -2.58 8.01
N ARG A 139 8.93 -3.56 8.51
CA ARG A 139 10.40 -3.60 8.39
C ARG A 139 10.80 -4.71 7.44
N LEU A 140 11.92 -4.55 6.73
CA LEU A 140 12.51 -5.66 5.97
C LEU A 140 13.05 -6.68 6.95
N THR A 141 12.66 -7.95 6.83
CA THR A 141 13.04 -8.96 7.83
C THR A 141 14.56 -9.21 7.84
N GLU A 142 15.19 -9.20 6.68
CA GLU A 142 16.63 -9.42 6.54
C GLU A 142 17.46 -8.16 6.82
N ALA A 143 16.81 -6.99 6.93
CA ALA A 143 17.47 -5.71 7.17
C ALA A 143 16.63 -4.79 8.10
N PRO A 144 16.34 -5.22 9.34
CA PRO A 144 15.42 -4.50 10.22
C PRO A 144 15.98 -3.16 10.72
N SER A 145 17.30 -2.94 10.62
CA SER A 145 17.98 -1.70 10.97
C SER A 145 17.70 -0.55 9.99
N LEU A 146 17.18 -0.85 8.79
CA LEU A 146 16.80 0.17 7.79
C LEU A 146 15.56 0.97 8.18
N GLY A 147 14.90 0.60 9.27
CA GLY A 147 13.74 1.31 9.79
C GLY A 147 12.43 0.79 9.21
N VAL A 148 11.41 1.66 9.23
CA VAL A 148 10.03 1.33 8.87
C VAL A 148 9.70 1.91 7.51
N PHE A 149 9.19 1.05 6.64
CA PHE A 149 8.68 1.38 5.31
C PHE A 149 7.15 1.45 5.32
N GLU A 150 6.58 2.30 4.48
CA GLU A 150 5.14 2.36 4.21
C GLU A 150 4.86 2.01 2.75
N PHE A 151 4.08 0.95 2.54
CA PHE A 151 3.47 0.62 1.25
C PHE A 151 2.02 1.11 1.22
N ALA A 152 1.68 1.93 0.23
CA ALA A 152 0.31 2.40 0.02
C ALA A 152 -0.26 1.89 -1.31
N THR A 153 -1.50 1.36 -1.30
CA THR A 153 -2.16 0.86 -2.50
C THR A 153 -3.68 0.97 -2.43
N SER A 154 -4.33 0.90 -3.60
CA SER A 154 -5.78 0.71 -3.74
C SER A 154 -6.14 -0.64 -4.37
N SER A 155 -5.28 -1.65 -4.18
CA SER A 155 -5.49 -3.00 -4.71
C SER A 155 -6.65 -3.71 -4.02
N TRP A 156 -7.63 -4.15 -4.81
CA TRP A 156 -8.72 -5.03 -4.34
C TRP A 156 -8.23 -6.44 -4.01
N THR A 157 -7.22 -6.91 -4.74
CA THR A 157 -6.57 -8.21 -4.50
C THR A 157 -5.93 -8.22 -3.13
N LEU A 158 -5.16 -7.18 -2.79
CA LEU A 158 -4.57 -7.03 -1.46
C LEU A 158 -5.65 -6.84 -0.37
N ALA A 159 -6.71 -6.07 -0.66
CA ALA A 159 -7.82 -5.87 0.30
C ALA A 159 -8.44 -7.20 0.76
N GLY A 160 -8.62 -8.15 -0.17
CA GLY A 160 -9.14 -9.49 0.13
C GLY A 160 -8.19 -10.37 0.95
N MET A 161 -6.92 -10.02 1.05
CA MET A 161 -5.89 -10.80 1.77
C MET A 161 -5.59 -10.29 3.18
N LEU A 162 -6.17 -9.16 3.59
CA LEU A 162 -5.89 -8.58 4.91
C LEU A 162 -6.51 -9.37 6.06
N GLU A 163 -7.63 -10.06 5.82
CA GLU A 163 -8.40 -10.70 6.89
C GLU A 163 -7.59 -11.76 7.67
N PRO A 164 -6.87 -12.71 7.04
CA PRO A 164 -6.02 -13.65 7.78
C PRO A 164 -4.96 -12.97 8.65
N VAL A 165 -4.37 -11.88 8.16
CA VAL A 165 -3.32 -11.13 8.87
C VAL A 165 -3.91 -10.39 10.08
N LEU A 166 -5.06 -9.73 9.91
CA LEU A 166 -5.77 -9.07 11.00
C LEU A 166 -6.26 -10.05 12.07
N ARG A 167 -6.72 -11.24 11.66
CA ARG A 167 -7.08 -12.32 12.60
C ARG A 167 -5.87 -12.81 13.38
N ALA A 168 -4.71 -12.95 12.72
CA ALA A 168 -3.48 -13.37 13.39
C ALA A 168 -3.03 -12.38 14.48
N PHE A 169 -3.13 -11.07 14.24
CA PHE A 169 -2.90 -10.04 15.28
C PHE A 169 -3.95 -10.08 16.39
N SER A 170 -5.24 -10.25 16.03
CA SER A 170 -6.33 -10.34 17.01
C SER A 170 -6.19 -11.57 17.92
N GLY A 171 -5.53 -12.63 17.45
CA GLY A 171 -5.15 -13.81 18.24
C GLY A 171 -3.98 -13.59 19.20
N GLY A 172 -3.49 -12.36 19.37
CA GLY A 172 -2.48 -12.00 20.36
C GLY A 172 -1.03 -12.03 19.85
N ARG A 173 -0.80 -12.24 18.55
CA ARG A 173 0.55 -12.16 17.99
C ARG A 173 1.03 -10.70 17.98
N ALA A 174 2.16 -10.43 18.63
CA ALA A 174 2.75 -9.07 18.65
C ALA A 174 3.44 -8.68 17.32
N SER A 175 3.91 -9.68 16.57
CA SER A 175 4.55 -9.47 15.26
C SER A 175 4.24 -10.63 14.32
N LEU A 176 4.23 -10.34 13.02
CA LEU A 176 4.01 -11.31 11.95
C LEU A 176 5.13 -11.17 10.91
N ARG A 177 5.68 -12.30 10.47
CA ARG A 177 6.51 -12.37 9.27
C ARG A 177 5.58 -12.64 8.09
N CYS A 178 5.67 -11.81 7.07
CA CYS A 178 4.88 -11.91 5.86
C CYS A 178 5.80 -11.79 4.65
N GLU A 179 5.32 -12.24 3.50
CA GLU A 179 5.94 -11.98 2.21
C GLU A 179 5.05 -10.99 1.44
N LEU A 180 5.60 -9.84 1.06
CA LEU A 180 4.94 -8.90 0.17
C LEU A 180 5.46 -9.16 -1.26
N ARG A 181 4.59 -9.68 -2.13
CA ARG A 181 4.94 -10.15 -3.47
C ARG A 181 4.27 -9.32 -4.54
N ILE A 182 4.84 -9.35 -5.73
CA ILE A 182 4.28 -8.79 -6.95
C ILE A 182 3.87 -9.94 -7.85
N GLU A 183 2.58 -10.03 -8.16
CA GLU A 183 2.05 -10.96 -9.16
C GLU A 183 1.78 -10.22 -10.47
N SER A 184 2.29 -10.76 -11.57
CA SER A 184 1.95 -10.29 -12.91
C SER A 184 0.67 -10.97 -13.39
N ARG A 185 -0.27 -10.18 -13.89
CA ARG A 185 -1.50 -10.67 -14.51
C ARG A 185 -1.60 -10.11 -15.92
N GLY A 186 -1.89 -10.99 -16.87
CA GLY A 186 -2.13 -10.65 -18.27
C GLY A 186 -3.58 -10.92 -18.63
N PHE A 187 -4.17 -10.07 -19.48
CA PHE A 187 -5.39 -10.41 -20.19
C PHE A 187 -5.38 -9.78 -21.58
N GLU A 188 -6.08 -10.41 -22.50
CA GLU A 188 -6.35 -9.83 -23.81
C GLU A 188 -7.63 -8.99 -23.74
N THR A 189 -7.55 -7.76 -24.25
CA THR A 189 -8.72 -6.90 -24.43
C THR A 189 -9.57 -7.39 -25.60
N SER A 190 -10.82 -6.92 -25.70
CA SER A 190 -11.71 -7.21 -26.84
C SER A 190 -11.11 -6.85 -28.19
N ASP A 191 -10.17 -5.91 -28.21
CA ASP A 191 -9.53 -5.38 -29.42
C ASP A 191 -8.21 -6.10 -29.73
N GLY A 192 -7.94 -7.23 -29.07
CA GLY A 192 -6.74 -8.07 -29.28
C GLY A 192 -5.47 -7.53 -28.63
N VAL A 193 -5.53 -6.44 -27.86
CA VAL A 193 -4.38 -5.88 -27.15
C VAL A 193 -4.09 -6.69 -25.89
N GLN A 194 -2.86 -7.20 -25.79
CA GLN A 194 -2.35 -7.86 -24.58
C GLN A 194 -1.98 -6.81 -23.53
N VAL A 195 -2.61 -6.89 -22.36
CA VAL A 195 -2.38 -5.98 -21.23
C VAL A 195 -1.82 -6.78 -20.06
N THR A 196 -0.59 -6.45 -19.66
CA THR A 196 0.04 -6.96 -18.45
C THR A 196 0.03 -5.88 -17.37
N TYR A 197 -0.35 -6.25 -16.16
CA TYR A 197 -0.28 -5.39 -14.99
C TYR A 197 0.20 -6.18 -13.77
N HIS A 198 0.68 -5.45 -12.77
CA HIS A 198 1.29 -6.03 -11.58
C HIS A 198 0.48 -5.68 -10.34
N GLU A 199 0.09 -6.69 -9.56
CA GLU A 199 -0.66 -6.51 -8.32
C GLU A 199 0.18 -6.92 -7.10
N PRO A 200 0.12 -6.15 -6.01
CA PRO A 200 0.71 -6.56 -4.75
C PRO A 200 -0.15 -7.65 -4.08
N VAL A 201 0.53 -8.64 -3.52
CA VAL A 201 -0.05 -9.78 -2.78
C VAL A 201 0.66 -9.89 -1.44
N LEU A 202 -0.10 -10.09 -0.37
CA LEU A 202 0.43 -10.27 0.98
C LEU A 202 0.19 -11.72 1.41
N VAL A 203 1.26 -12.44 1.69
CA VAL A 203 1.23 -13.83 2.15
C VAL A 203 1.72 -13.89 3.59
N LEU A 204 0.95 -14.52 4.46
CA LEU A 204 1.39 -14.79 5.84
C LEU A 204 2.41 -15.93 5.81
N GLY A 205 3.58 -15.72 6.44
CA GLY A 205 4.65 -16.72 6.54
C GLY A 205 4.51 -17.67 7.72
#